data_AF-X8IX28-F1
#
_entry.id   AF-X8IX28-F1
#
_cell.length_a   1.000
_cell.length_b   1.000
_cell.length_c   1.000
_cell.angle_alpha   90.00
_cell.angle_beta   90.00
_cell.angle_gamma   90.00
#
_symmetry.space_group_name_H-M   'P 1'
#
loop_
_entity.id
_entity.type
_entity.pdbx_description
1 polymer ?
#
loop_
_entity_poly.entity_id
_entity_poly.type
_entity_poly.pdbx_seq_one_letter_code
_entity_poly.pdbx_strand_id
1 'polypeptide(L)'
;MPSCVAHVMGRRLARVLLLVQQPKHPRLSLNHRIIDITVMDILLRPPTCPALKAWEAAGTELAASLNRYMRLSQSLFATAMNENMRPMVLAKRIDEALKLSHCLLDHQLAHSRSALAQARNTLLSQAYRLPDEIFYEIFINVLYPADNSSSRDSMDSALRKIFSTLYRLMSVSRVWWDVILKRSEFWSLLPLYISERLRCLRAPGLGAQRARGPLHLATIVHNFPPLIRLRGSLDSSIIPIRRIQTINISSCSYPDGSAIKQVMLAFLGHNVSSLELREMSLHQMDDGLDDDWIPDNFFLAIDEDSPNWAHFLEIIKLLSVFRVSGAELRWDQVAFSDRLVELRLQRVVLGHDSGLADFLRKLVSSLLCEI
;
A
#
# COMPACT_ATOMS: atom_id res chain seq x y z
N MET A 1 -16.71 3.76 14.98
CA MET A 1 -17.21 3.60 13.59
C MET A 1 -16.02 3.61 12.63
N PRO A 2 -15.91 2.67 11.67
CA PRO A 2 -15.08 2.86 10.50
C PRO A 2 -15.84 2.44 9.22
N SER A 3 -16.46 3.36 8.49
CA SER A 3 -17.04 3.01 7.19
C SER A 3 -16.72 3.99 6.05
N CYS A 4 -15.88 5.00 6.28
CA CYS A 4 -15.74 6.08 5.29
C CYS A 4 -14.72 5.81 4.18
N VAL A 5 -13.64 5.06 4.40
CA VAL A 5 -12.63 4.83 3.35
C VAL A 5 -13.05 3.73 2.35
N ALA A 6 -13.78 2.71 2.81
CA ALA A 6 -14.24 1.60 1.95
C ALA A 6 -15.41 1.99 1.03
N HIS A 7 -16.22 2.98 1.39
CA HIS A 7 -17.48 3.28 0.69
C HIS A 7 -17.27 4.02 -0.64
N VAL A 8 -16.23 4.84 -0.76
CA VAL A 8 -15.92 5.60 -1.99
C VAL A 8 -15.27 4.71 -3.06
N MET A 9 -14.44 3.74 -2.67
CA MET A 9 -13.91 2.72 -3.61
C MET A 9 -14.97 1.67 -3.98
N GLY A 10 -15.83 1.23 -3.04
CA GLY A 10 -16.87 0.24 -3.30
C GLY A 10 -17.92 0.65 -4.35
N ARG A 11 -18.26 1.95 -4.45
CA ARG A 11 -19.22 2.44 -5.46
C ARG A 11 -18.68 2.42 -6.90
N ARG A 12 -17.36 2.44 -7.10
CA ARG A 12 -16.76 2.30 -8.45
C ARG A 12 -16.75 0.85 -8.93
N LEU A 13 -16.62 -0.11 -8.02
CA LEU A 13 -16.68 -1.56 -8.30
C LEU A 13 -18.10 -2.06 -8.64
N ALA A 14 -19.14 -1.51 -8.01
CA ALA A 14 -20.53 -1.86 -8.32
C ALA A 14 -20.93 -1.53 -9.79
N ARG A 15 -20.32 -0.50 -10.40
CA ARG A 15 -20.52 -0.16 -11.82
C ARG A 15 -19.76 -1.08 -12.79
N VAL A 16 -18.61 -1.61 -12.38
CA VAL A 16 -17.84 -2.56 -13.20
C VAL A 16 -18.47 -3.96 -13.15
N LEU A 17 -19.01 -4.38 -12.00
CA LEU A 17 -19.73 -5.65 -11.85
C LEU A 17 -21.08 -5.67 -12.58
N LEU A 18 -21.78 -4.53 -12.70
CA LEU A 18 -22.99 -4.41 -13.53
C LEU A 18 -22.73 -4.51 -15.04
N LEU A 19 -21.50 -4.25 -15.50
CA LEU A 19 -21.10 -4.41 -16.90
C LEU A 19 -20.55 -5.81 -17.21
N VAL A 20 -20.15 -6.59 -16.19
CA VAL A 20 -19.63 -7.96 -16.35
C VAL A 20 -20.71 -9.04 -16.11
N GLN A 21 -21.87 -8.69 -15.52
CA GLN A 21 -22.98 -9.63 -15.25
C GLN A 21 -24.16 -9.57 -16.24
N GLN A 22 -23.92 -9.33 -17.53
CA GLN A 22 -24.92 -9.62 -18.58
C GLN A 22 -24.59 -10.94 -19.30
N PRO A 23 -25.03 -12.12 -18.79
CA PRO A 23 -24.93 -13.36 -19.53
C PRO A 23 -26.06 -13.43 -20.57
N LYS A 24 -25.77 -13.06 -21.82
CA LYS A 24 -26.51 -13.61 -22.97
C LYS A 24 -26.10 -15.07 -23.13
N HIS A 25 -26.81 -15.97 -22.45
CA HIS A 25 -26.73 -17.40 -22.72
C HIS A 25 -27.43 -17.73 -24.06
N PRO A 26 -26.77 -18.47 -24.96
CA PRO A 26 -27.40 -19.55 -25.67
C PRO A 26 -26.95 -20.88 -25.03
N ARG A 27 -27.95 -21.71 -24.74
CA ARG A 27 -27.81 -23.08 -24.26
C ARG A 27 -26.89 -23.87 -25.20
N LEU A 28 -25.78 -24.39 -24.69
CA LEU A 28 -25.03 -25.46 -25.33
C LEU A 28 -25.19 -26.73 -24.50
N SER A 29 -25.88 -27.68 -25.12
CA SER A 29 -26.03 -29.07 -24.70
C SER A 29 -24.65 -29.72 -24.55
N LEU A 30 -24.38 -30.34 -23.40
CA LEU A 30 -23.25 -31.24 -23.21
C LEU A 30 -23.42 -32.47 -24.12
N ASN A 31 -22.72 -32.48 -25.24
CA ASN A 31 -22.40 -33.70 -25.97
C ASN A 31 -21.09 -34.25 -25.41
N HIS A 32 -21.16 -35.41 -24.76
CA HIS A 32 -20.02 -36.30 -24.56
C HIS A 32 -19.53 -36.75 -25.94
N ARG A 33 -18.55 -36.03 -26.50
CA ARG A 33 -17.77 -36.46 -27.67
C ARG A 33 -16.32 -36.57 -27.26
N ILE A 34 -15.82 -37.80 -27.34
CA ILE A 34 -14.50 -38.18 -27.85
C ILE A 34 -13.39 -37.22 -27.42
N ILE A 35 -12.63 -37.62 -26.41
CA ILE A 35 -11.29 -37.06 -26.18
C ILE A 35 -10.51 -37.30 -27.47
N ASP A 36 -10.41 -36.23 -28.25
CA ASP A 36 -9.78 -36.17 -29.56
C ASP A 36 -8.35 -36.70 -29.44
N ILE A 37 -8.02 -37.75 -30.20
CA ILE A 37 -6.67 -38.33 -30.32
C ILE A 37 -5.65 -37.23 -30.70
N THR A 38 -6.12 -36.14 -31.30
CA THR A 38 -5.41 -34.89 -31.60
C THR A 38 -4.82 -34.18 -30.37
N VAL A 39 -5.42 -34.29 -29.17
CA VAL A 39 -4.85 -33.70 -27.94
C VAL A 39 -3.68 -34.54 -27.40
N MET A 40 -3.74 -35.86 -27.56
CA MET A 40 -2.62 -36.75 -27.24
C MET A 40 -1.46 -36.57 -28.24
N ASP A 41 -1.74 -36.29 -29.51
CA ASP A 41 -0.71 -36.05 -30.54
C ASP A 41 0.04 -34.71 -30.34
N ILE A 42 -0.62 -33.71 -29.74
CA ILE A 42 0.02 -32.45 -29.31
C ILE A 42 0.93 -32.67 -28.07
N LEU A 43 0.59 -33.63 -27.20
CA LEU A 43 1.42 -34.01 -26.04
C LEU A 43 2.61 -34.91 -26.42
N LEU A 44 2.55 -35.60 -27.56
CA LEU A 44 3.60 -36.49 -28.07
C LEU A 44 4.57 -35.82 -29.05
N ARG A 45 4.26 -34.62 -29.56
CA ARG A 45 5.25 -33.86 -30.35
C ARG A 45 6.38 -33.41 -29.45
N PRO A 46 7.65 -33.76 -29.75
CA PRO A 46 8.79 -33.30 -28.97
C PRO A 46 8.77 -31.78 -28.96
N PRO A 47 8.74 -31.14 -27.78
CA PRO A 47 8.60 -29.70 -27.67
C PRO A 47 9.75 -29.03 -28.42
N THR A 48 9.44 -28.36 -29.53
CA THR A 48 10.41 -27.65 -30.36
C THR A 48 10.77 -26.28 -29.77
N CYS A 49 10.93 -26.19 -28.44
CA CYS A 49 11.39 -24.97 -27.80
C CYS A 49 12.90 -24.84 -28.05
N PRO A 50 13.36 -23.90 -28.91
CA PRO A 50 14.78 -23.79 -29.25
C PRO A 50 15.63 -23.49 -28.01
N ALA A 51 15.07 -22.76 -27.04
CA ALA A 51 15.72 -22.47 -25.76
C ALA A 51 15.92 -23.72 -24.90
N LEU A 52 14.96 -24.66 -24.88
CA LEU A 52 15.10 -25.93 -24.17
C LEU A 52 16.22 -26.77 -24.81
N LYS A 53 16.22 -26.87 -26.15
CA LYS A 53 17.28 -27.58 -26.89
C LYS A 53 18.66 -26.96 -26.66
N ALA A 54 18.75 -25.64 -26.64
CA ALA A 54 20.00 -24.94 -26.36
C ALA A 54 20.49 -25.20 -24.93
N TRP A 55 19.58 -25.24 -23.95
CA TRP A 55 19.91 -25.58 -22.56
C TRP A 55 20.39 -27.03 -22.42
N GLU A 56 19.72 -27.99 -23.08
CA GLU A 56 20.14 -29.40 -23.12
C GLU A 56 21.52 -29.55 -23.78
N ALA A 57 21.74 -28.88 -24.91
CA ALA A 57 23.03 -28.86 -25.60
C ALA A 57 24.16 -28.30 -24.71
N ALA A 58 23.93 -27.18 -24.03
CA ALA A 58 24.88 -26.61 -23.07
C ALA A 58 25.18 -27.59 -21.92
N GLY A 59 24.19 -28.36 -21.47
CA GLY A 59 24.38 -29.44 -20.50
C GLY A 59 25.32 -30.54 -21.01
N THR A 60 25.16 -30.95 -22.28
CA THR A 60 26.07 -31.93 -22.91
C THR A 60 27.49 -31.41 -23.08
N GLU A 61 27.65 -30.13 -23.44
CA GLU A 61 28.95 -29.48 -23.58
C GLU A 61 29.68 -29.36 -22.24
N LEU A 62 28.95 -29.03 -21.16
CA LEU A 62 29.49 -29.01 -19.81
C LEU A 62 29.99 -30.41 -19.39
N ALA A 63 29.22 -31.46 -19.64
CA ALA A 63 29.62 -32.83 -19.35
C ALA A 63 30.87 -33.24 -20.14
N ALA A 64 30.95 -32.88 -21.42
CA ALA A 64 32.13 -33.13 -22.25
C ALA A 64 33.37 -32.38 -21.73
N SER A 65 33.20 -31.13 -21.30
CA SER A 65 34.27 -30.29 -20.74
C SER A 65 34.81 -30.85 -19.42
N LEU A 66 33.92 -31.31 -18.52
CA LEU A 66 34.31 -31.97 -17.27
C LEU A 66 35.06 -33.28 -17.54
N ASN A 67 34.62 -34.09 -18.50
CA ASN A 67 35.34 -35.29 -18.93
C ASN A 67 36.72 -34.97 -19.52
N ARG A 68 36.85 -33.87 -20.27
CA ARG A 68 38.15 -33.40 -20.78
C ARG A 68 39.06 -32.95 -19.64
N TYR A 69 38.53 -32.19 -18.68
CA TYR A 69 39.28 -31.78 -17.48
C TYR A 69 39.78 -32.99 -16.71
N MET A 70 38.92 -33.97 -16.44
CA MET A 70 39.30 -35.21 -15.75
C MET A 70 40.44 -35.97 -16.46
N ARG A 71 40.39 -36.09 -17.78
CA ARG A 71 41.48 -36.71 -18.57
C ARG A 71 42.79 -35.93 -18.45
N LEU A 72 42.74 -34.59 -18.51
CA LEU A 72 43.92 -33.75 -18.34
C LEU A 72 44.51 -33.87 -16.92
N SER A 73 43.67 -33.95 -15.89
CA SER A 73 44.10 -34.18 -14.51
C SER A 73 44.80 -35.53 -14.34
N GLN A 74 44.32 -36.58 -15.04
CA GLN A 74 44.96 -37.90 -15.04
C GLN A 74 46.33 -37.88 -15.72
N SER A 75 46.50 -37.12 -16.80
CA SER A 75 47.79 -36.99 -17.50
C SER A 75 48.76 -36.01 -16.84
N LEU A 76 48.25 -35.09 -16.01
CA LEU A 76 49.02 -33.96 -15.45
C LEU A 76 50.31 -34.41 -14.76
N PHE A 77 50.25 -35.48 -13.96
CA PHE A 77 51.41 -35.97 -13.24
C PHE A 77 52.51 -36.47 -14.19
N ALA A 78 52.15 -37.28 -15.19
CA ALA A 78 53.09 -37.82 -16.16
C ALA A 78 53.75 -36.72 -16.98
N THR A 79 52.97 -35.73 -17.44
CA THR A 79 53.48 -34.60 -18.22
C THR A 79 54.39 -33.71 -17.37
N ALA A 80 54.00 -33.37 -16.14
CA ALA A 80 54.79 -32.49 -15.28
C ALA A 80 56.11 -33.13 -14.82
N MET A 81 56.15 -34.45 -14.65
CA MET A 81 57.39 -35.18 -14.33
C MET A 81 58.36 -35.18 -15.52
N ASN A 82 57.86 -35.32 -16.75
CA ASN A 82 58.70 -35.21 -17.96
C ASN A 82 59.29 -33.80 -18.15
N GLU A 83 58.65 -32.77 -17.60
CA GLU A 83 59.10 -31.38 -17.65
C GLU A 83 60.01 -30.97 -16.47
N ASN A 84 60.44 -31.92 -15.63
CA ASN A 84 61.28 -31.67 -14.44
C ASN A 84 60.69 -30.65 -13.44
N MET A 85 59.36 -30.57 -13.33
CA MET A 85 58.72 -29.67 -12.37
C MET A 85 58.93 -30.20 -10.94
N ARG A 86 59.33 -29.33 -10.00
CA ARG A 86 59.51 -29.74 -8.60
C ARG A 86 58.16 -30.22 -8.01
N PRO A 87 58.08 -31.43 -7.43
CA PRO A 87 56.81 -32.01 -6.96
C PRO A 87 56.02 -31.10 -6.00
N MET A 88 56.72 -30.39 -5.11
CA MET A 88 56.08 -29.52 -4.12
C MET A 88 55.45 -28.25 -4.73
N VAL A 89 56.02 -27.74 -5.82
CA VAL A 89 55.44 -26.60 -6.56
C VAL A 89 54.20 -27.06 -7.32
N LEU A 90 54.27 -28.24 -7.95
CA LEU A 90 53.13 -28.84 -8.65
C LEU A 90 51.96 -29.10 -7.68
N ALA A 91 52.23 -29.74 -6.53
CA ALA A 91 51.23 -30.03 -5.51
C ALA A 91 50.52 -28.75 -5.04
N LYS A 92 51.28 -27.70 -4.68
CA LYS A 92 50.72 -26.42 -4.26
C LYS A 92 49.83 -25.79 -5.34
N ARG A 93 50.26 -25.81 -6.61
CA ARG A 93 49.46 -25.28 -7.72
C ARG A 93 48.18 -26.08 -7.95
N ILE A 94 48.24 -27.41 -7.80
CA ILE A 94 47.07 -28.28 -7.86
C ILE A 94 46.08 -27.91 -6.76
N ASP A 95 46.53 -27.78 -5.51
CA ASP A 95 45.67 -27.45 -4.38
C ASP A 95 44.99 -26.09 -4.55
N GLU A 96 45.74 -25.07 -4.97
CA GLU A 96 45.22 -23.73 -5.25
C GLU A 96 44.20 -23.74 -6.40
N ALA A 97 44.51 -24.45 -7.50
CA ALA A 97 43.63 -24.57 -8.65
C ALA A 97 42.35 -25.35 -8.32
N LEU A 98 42.44 -26.44 -7.54
CA LEU A 98 41.30 -27.23 -7.10
C LEU A 98 40.40 -26.42 -6.18
N LYS A 99 40.97 -25.70 -5.21
CA LYS A 99 40.20 -24.82 -4.30
C LYS A 99 39.43 -23.76 -5.09
N LEU A 100 40.10 -23.08 -6.02
CA LEU A 100 39.45 -22.07 -6.86
C LEU A 100 38.35 -22.67 -7.74
N SER A 101 38.64 -23.81 -8.39
CA SER A 101 37.72 -24.48 -9.31
C SER A 101 36.48 -24.99 -8.58
N HIS A 102 36.62 -25.61 -7.40
CA HIS A 102 35.49 -26.06 -6.59
C HIS A 102 34.60 -24.89 -6.17
N CYS A 103 35.17 -23.82 -5.61
CA CYS A 103 34.37 -22.65 -5.23
C CYS A 103 33.59 -22.06 -6.42
N LEU A 104 34.23 -21.97 -7.60
CA LEU A 104 33.57 -21.45 -8.79
C LEU A 104 32.46 -22.39 -9.29
N LEU A 105 32.74 -23.69 -9.39
CA LEU A 105 31.76 -24.68 -9.85
C LEU A 105 30.57 -24.77 -8.91
N ASP A 106 30.80 -24.79 -7.59
CA ASP A 106 29.74 -24.81 -6.59
C ASP A 106 28.83 -23.59 -6.71
N HIS A 107 29.42 -22.40 -6.85
CA HIS A 107 28.66 -21.17 -7.02
C HIS A 107 27.81 -21.18 -8.32
N GLN A 108 28.41 -21.57 -9.45
CA GLN A 108 27.72 -21.60 -10.74
C GLN A 108 26.62 -22.69 -10.78
N LEU A 109 26.86 -23.85 -10.18
CA LEU A 109 25.87 -24.91 -10.06
C LEU A 109 24.72 -24.51 -9.12
N ALA A 110 25.01 -23.85 -7.99
CA ALA A 110 23.97 -23.33 -7.11
C ALA A 110 23.11 -22.27 -7.81
N HIS A 111 23.74 -21.34 -8.54
CA HIS A 111 23.06 -20.30 -9.29
C HIS A 111 22.17 -20.89 -10.42
N SER A 112 22.71 -21.80 -11.23
CA SER A 112 21.95 -22.45 -12.31
C SER A 112 20.77 -23.28 -11.78
N ARG A 113 20.96 -24.03 -10.69
CA ARG A 113 19.87 -24.77 -10.02
C ARG A 113 18.77 -23.85 -9.51
N SER A 114 19.14 -22.73 -8.89
CA SER A 114 18.19 -21.72 -8.42
C SER A 114 17.38 -21.12 -9.59
N ALA A 115 18.05 -20.73 -10.67
CA ALA A 115 17.41 -20.18 -11.86
C ALA A 115 16.45 -21.18 -12.53
N LEU A 116 16.84 -22.45 -12.65
CA LEU A 116 15.99 -23.51 -13.22
C LEU A 116 14.80 -23.83 -12.31
N ALA A 117 15.01 -23.91 -10.99
CA ALA A 117 13.93 -24.07 -10.03
C ALA A 117 12.93 -22.91 -10.12
N GLN A 118 13.43 -21.68 -10.23
CA GLN A 118 12.58 -20.49 -10.42
C GLN A 118 11.80 -20.56 -11.74
N ALA A 119 12.44 -20.92 -12.85
CA ALA A 119 11.79 -21.06 -14.15
C ALA A 119 10.71 -22.15 -14.12
N ARG A 120 11.03 -23.32 -13.55
CA ARG A 120 10.06 -24.42 -13.38
C ARG A 120 8.87 -24.00 -12.52
N ASN A 121 9.12 -23.38 -11.37
CA ASN A 121 8.06 -22.92 -10.47
C ASN A 121 7.19 -21.85 -11.14
N THR A 122 7.79 -20.99 -11.96
CA THR A 122 7.08 -19.98 -12.75
C THR A 122 6.15 -20.63 -13.78
N LEU A 123 6.64 -21.63 -14.52
CA LEU A 123 5.86 -22.33 -15.55
C LEU A 123 4.72 -23.18 -14.98
N LEU A 124 4.94 -23.81 -13.83
CA LEU A 124 3.96 -24.69 -13.19
C LEU A 124 2.93 -23.93 -12.35
N SER A 125 3.27 -22.75 -11.86
CA SER A 125 2.37 -21.99 -11.00
C SER A 125 1.24 -21.36 -11.81
N GLN A 126 0.01 -21.76 -11.48
CA GLN A 126 -1.22 -21.18 -12.06
C GLN A 126 -1.31 -19.68 -11.83
N ALA A 127 -0.64 -19.16 -10.78
CA ALA A 127 -0.62 -17.73 -10.51
C ALA A 127 0.00 -16.92 -11.65
N TYR A 128 0.98 -17.47 -12.39
CA TYR A 128 1.57 -16.76 -13.53
C TYR A 128 0.68 -16.75 -14.78
N ARG A 129 -0.45 -17.47 -14.77
CA ARG A 129 -1.41 -17.49 -15.88
C ARG A 129 -2.50 -16.44 -15.74
N LEU A 130 -2.69 -15.90 -14.54
CA LEU A 130 -3.71 -14.89 -14.28
C LEU A 130 -3.17 -13.50 -14.64
N PRO A 131 -3.94 -12.68 -15.37
CA PRO A 131 -3.59 -11.28 -15.61
C PRO A 131 -3.46 -10.48 -14.31
N ASP A 132 -2.60 -9.45 -14.31
CA ASP A 132 -2.38 -8.54 -13.18
C ASP A 132 -3.71 -7.90 -12.71
N GLU A 133 -4.68 -7.70 -13.62
CA GLU A 133 -6.02 -7.16 -13.32
C GLU A 133 -6.83 -8.08 -12.40
N ILE A 134 -6.75 -9.40 -12.60
CA ILE A 134 -7.51 -10.35 -11.78
C ILE A 134 -6.94 -10.38 -10.36
N PHE A 135 -5.61 -10.33 -10.22
CA PHE A 135 -4.97 -10.19 -8.92
C PHE A 135 -5.34 -8.87 -8.24
N TYR A 136 -5.33 -7.77 -8.98
CA TYR A 136 -5.74 -6.47 -8.46
C TYR A 136 -7.15 -6.53 -7.86
N GLU A 137 -8.12 -7.06 -8.61
CA GLU A 137 -9.51 -7.20 -8.16
C GLU A 137 -9.62 -8.08 -6.90
N ILE A 138 -8.92 -9.22 -6.87
CA ILE A 138 -8.89 -10.10 -5.69
C ILE A 138 -8.30 -9.34 -4.48
N PHE A 139 -7.17 -8.66 -4.66
CA PHE A 139 -6.48 -7.97 -3.57
C PHE A 139 -7.30 -6.81 -3.02
N ILE A 140 -7.95 -6.02 -3.88
CA ILE A 140 -8.83 -4.93 -3.44
C ILE A 140 -9.99 -5.46 -2.62
N ASN A 141 -10.64 -6.56 -3.03
CA ASN A 141 -11.71 -7.18 -2.26
C ASN A 141 -11.23 -7.76 -0.92
N VAL A 142 -10.00 -8.26 -0.87
CA VAL A 142 -9.39 -8.76 0.38
C VAL A 142 -8.97 -7.62 1.33
N LEU A 143 -8.48 -6.51 0.80
CA LEU A 143 -8.09 -5.32 1.59
C LEU A 143 -9.31 -4.54 2.07
N TYR A 144 -10.35 -4.44 1.24
CA TYR A 144 -11.55 -3.64 1.47
C TYR A 144 -12.81 -4.52 1.25
N PRO A 145 -13.09 -5.47 2.16
CA PRO A 145 -14.26 -6.33 2.04
C PRO A 145 -15.56 -5.52 2.03
N ALA A 146 -16.49 -5.88 1.14
CA ALA A 146 -17.78 -5.20 1.00
C ALA A 146 -18.68 -5.34 2.25
N ASP A 147 -18.50 -6.44 2.99
CA ASP A 147 -19.25 -6.74 4.21
C ASP A 147 -18.72 -5.89 5.37
N ASN A 148 -19.19 -4.65 5.44
CA ASN A 148 -18.98 -3.71 6.54
C ASN A 148 -19.72 -4.14 7.84
N SER A 149 -19.94 -5.43 8.07
CA SER A 149 -20.51 -5.95 9.32
C SER A 149 -19.60 -5.69 10.52
N SER A 150 -18.32 -5.33 10.28
CA SER A 150 -17.38 -4.81 11.26
C SER A 150 -17.58 -3.33 11.60
N SER A 151 -18.83 -2.87 11.77
CA SER A 151 -19.17 -1.47 12.10
C SER A 151 -18.52 -0.95 13.40
N ARG A 152 -17.91 -1.84 14.18
CA ARG A 152 -17.24 -1.58 15.46
C ARG A 152 -15.73 -1.38 15.40
N ASP A 153 -15.07 -1.63 14.27
CA ASP A 153 -13.62 -1.43 14.24
C ASP A 153 -13.27 0.06 14.52
N SER A 154 -12.15 0.33 15.18
CA SER A 154 -11.60 1.68 15.22
C SER A 154 -10.87 1.97 13.92
N MET A 155 -10.60 3.25 13.61
CA MET A 155 -9.73 3.59 12.46
C MET A 155 -8.35 2.91 12.60
N ASP A 156 -7.82 2.79 13.82
CA ASP A 156 -6.57 2.08 14.12
C ASP A 156 -6.65 0.59 13.75
N SER A 157 -7.67 -0.11 14.23
CA SER A 157 -7.89 -1.53 13.90
C SER A 157 -8.01 -1.73 12.39
N ALA A 158 -8.81 -0.89 11.72
CA ALA A 158 -9.03 -0.96 10.29
C ALA A 158 -7.75 -0.75 9.48
N LEU A 159 -6.98 0.30 9.78
CA LEU A 159 -5.72 0.55 9.09
C LEU A 159 -4.70 -0.56 9.37
N ARG A 160 -4.58 -1.06 10.61
CA ARG A 160 -3.70 -2.19 10.94
C ARG A 160 -4.07 -3.43 10.14
N LYS A 161 -5.37 -3.73 10.02
CA LYS A 161 -5.88 -4.84 9.24
C LYS A 161 -5.53 -4.66 7.75
N ILE A 162 -5.76 -3.49 7.17
CA ILE A 162 -5.42 -3.19 5.77
C ILE A 162 -3.93 -3.41 5.52
N PHE A 163 -3.05 -2.78 6.30
CA PHE A 163 -1.60 -2.89 6.08
C PHE A 163 -1.05 -4.28 6.39
N SER A 164 -1.53 -4.94 7.45
CA SER A 164 -1.13 -6.32 7.75
C SER A 164 -1.52 -7.26 6.62
N THR A 165 -2.74 -7.14 6.12
CA THR A 165 -3.24 -7.91 4.97
C THR A 165 -2.40 -7.62 3.73
N LEU A 166 -2.11 -6.34 3.42
CA LEU A 166 -1.27 -5.96 2.29
C LEU A 166 0.11 -6.63 2.35
N TYR A 167 0.79 -6.55 3.50
CA TYR A 167 2.11 -7.17 3.66
C TYR A 167 2.05 -8.71 3.62
N ARG A 168 0.97 -9.32 4.11
CA ARG A 168 0.75 -10.77 3.95
C ARG A 168 0.60 -11.13 2.48
N LEU A 169 -0.24 -10.42 1.71
CA LEU A 169 -0.39 -10.65 0.27
C LEU A 169 0.96 -10.52 -0.46
N MET A 170 1.75 -9.50 -0.12
CA MET A 170 3.09 -9.28 -0.66
C MET A 170 4.04 -10.46 -0.36
N SER A 171 3.90 -11.14 0.78
CA SER A 171 4.75 -12.28 1.15
C SER A 171 4.41 -13.61 0.47
N VAL A 172 3.27 -13.73 -0.22
CA VAL A 172 2.80 -15.01 -0.80
C VAL A 172 3.69 -15.49 -1.94
N SER A 173 3.95 -14.62 -2.93
CA SER A 173 4.76 -14.95 -4.09
C SER A 173 5.32 -13.69 -4.74
N ARG A 174 6.36 -13.85 -5.57
CA ARG A 174 6.95 -12.74 -6.33
C ARG A 174 5.94 -12.10 -7.29
N VAL A 175 5.03 -12.88 -7.88
CA VAL A 175 3.96 -12.35 -8.74
C VAL A 175 3.08 -11.39 -7.98
N TRP A 176 2.63 -11.79 -6.78
CA TRP A 176 1.73 -10.97 -5.97
C TRP A 176 2.43 -9.68 -5.52
N TRP A 177 3.68 -9.82 -5.09
CA TRP A 177 4.55 -8.68 -4.77
C TRP A 177 4.66 -7.71 -5.96
N ASP A 178 4.96 -8.23 -7.15
CA ASP A 178 5.14 -7.41 -8.36
C ASP A 178 3.83 -6.71 -8.78
N VAL A 179 2.69 -7.40 -8.74
CA VAL A 179 1.37 -6.80 -9.00
C VAL A 179 1.10 -5.65 -8.03
N ILE A 180 1.30 -5.88 -6.72
CA ILE A 180 1.05 -4.88 -5.68
C ILE A 180 1.99 -3.67 -5.86
N LEU A 181 3.25 -3.88 -6.22
CA LEU A 181 4.19 -2.78 -6.46
C LEU A 181 3.87 -1.97 -7.71
N LYS A 182 3.35 -2.59 -8.79
CA LYS A 182 3.02 -1.91 -10.04
C LYS A 182 1.77 -1.03 -9.93
N ARG A 183 0.80 -1.43 -9.10
CA ARG A 183 -0.49 -0.76 -8.96
C ARG A 183 -0.40 0.31 -7.88
N SER A 184 -0.64 1.55 -8.28
CA SER A 184 -0.41 2.71 -7.44
C SER A 184 -1.50 2.89 -6.38
N GLU A 185 -2.68 2.31 -6.60
CA GLU A 185 -3.85 2.35 -5.75
C GLU A 185 -3.62 1.67 -4.39
N PHE A 186 -2.75 0.66 -4.30
CA PHE A 186 -2.37 0.04 -3.02
C PHE A 186 -1.56 0.97 -2.11
N TRP A 187 -1.04 2.06 -2.67
CA TRP A 187 -0.15 2.99 -1.99
C TRP A 187 -0.78 4.37 -1.78
N SER A 188 -2.02 4.59 -2.24
CA SER A 188 -2.70 5.87 -2.12
C SER A 188 -3.09 6.22 -0.68
N LEU A 189 -3.32 5.21 0.17
CA LEU A 189 -3.56 5.37 1.60
C LEU A 189 -2.24 5.58 2.34
N LEU A 190 -2.06 6.75 2.92
CA LEU A 190 -0.87 7.14 3.69
C LEU A 190 -1.19 7.14 5.19
N PRO A 191 -0.78 6.10 5.92
CA PRO A 191 -1.01 6.05 7.34
C PRO A 191 0.05 6.88 8.07
N LEU A 192 -0.37 7.89 8.81
CA LEU A 192 0.46 8.58 9.78
C LEU A 192 0.13 8.05 11.17
N TYR A 193 0.87 7.02 11.58
CA TYR A 193 0.78 6.49 12.92
C TYR A 193 1.75 7.22 13.85
N ILE A 194 1.18 7.90 14.84
CA ILE A 194 1.94 8.38 15.99
C ILE A 194 1.60 7.44 17.14
N SER A 195 2.23 6.26 17.11
CA SER A 195 2.17 5.28 18.19
C SER A 195 3.52 4.59 18.30
N GLU A 196 3.94 4.31 19.53
CA GLU A 196 5.20 3.64 19.80
C GLU A 196 5.29 2.26 19.15
N ARG A 197 4.14 1.60 18.93
CA ARG A 197 4.06 0.20 18.48
C ARG A 197 4.24 0.01 16.98
N LEU A 198 4.06 1.05 16.16
CA LEU A 198 4.15 0.97 14.70
C LEU A 198 4.92 2.18 14.15
N ARG A 199 6.24 2.19 14.34
CA ARG A 199 7.12 3.22 13.78
C ARG A 199 7.35 2.99 12.29
N CYS A 200 6.35 3.30 11.46
CA CYS A 200 6.51 3.28 10.01
C CYS A 200 6.91 4.66 9.47
N LEU A 201 7.96 5.27 10.02
CA LEU A 201 8.39 6.65 9.67
C LEU A 201 8.73 6.83 8.18
N ARG A 202 9.16 5.75 7.49
CA ARG A 202 9.51 5.78 6.06
C ARG A 202 8.38 5.32 5.12
N ALA A 203 7.34 4.69 5.66
CA ALA A 203 6.28 4.12 4.83
C ALA A 203 5.44 5.18 4.08
N PRO A 204 5.08 6.34 4.69
CA PRO A 204 4.34 7.39 3.99
C PRO A 204 5.07 7.92 2.75
N GLY A 205 6.37 8.19 2.85
CA GLY A 205 7.16 8.69 1.73
C GLY A 205 7.26 7.70 0.58
N LEU A 206 7.54 6.42 0.88
CA LEU A 206 7.59 5.37 -0.13
C LEU A 206 6.20 5.14 -0.76
N GLY A 207 5.14 5.19 0.04
CA GLY A 207 3.76 5.11 -0.45
C GLY A 207 3.44 6.26 -1.39
N ALA A 208 3.76 7.50 -0.99
CA ALA A 208 3.50 8.70 -1.78
C ALA A 208 4.22 8.69 -3.14
N GLN A 209 5.48 8.22 -3.16
CA GLN A 209 6.26 8.03 -4.39
C GLN A 209 5.62 6.99 -5.32
N ARG A 210 5.08 5.91 -4.76
CA ARG A 210 4.45 4.83 -5.53
C ARG A 210 3.04 5.16 -6.01
N ALA A 211 2.28 5.94 -5.26
CA ALA A 211 0.85 6.12 -5.46
C ALA A 211 0.44 6.81 -6.77
N ARG A 212 1.37 7.49 -7.47
CA ARG A 212 1.25 8.22 -8.77
C ARG A 212 0.04 9.15 -9.00
N GLY A 213 -1.07 9.02 -8.27
CA GLY A 213 -2.30 9.80 -8.34
C GLY A 213 -2.71 10.33 -6.97
N PRO A 214 -4.03 10.42 -6.68
CA PRO A 214 -4.53 10.94 -5.40
C PRO A 214 -3.98 10.24 -4.18
N LEU A 215 -3.83 10.99 -3.09
CA LEU A 215 -3.39 10.50 -1.78
C LEU A 215 -4.49 10.68 -0.74
N HIS A 216 -4.62 9.69 0.14
CA HIS A 216 -5.56 9.64 1.24
C HIS A 216 -4.78 9.58 2.54
N LEU A 217 -4.76 10.68 3.29
CA LEU A 217 -4.08 10.76 4.57
C LEU A 217 -4.97 10.19 5.66
N ALA A 218 -4.45 9.25 6.44
CA ALA A 218 -5.11 8.73 7.63
C ALA A 218 -4.16 8.84 8.82
N THR A 219 -4.47 9.72 9.76
CA THR A 219 -3.62 10.05 10.90
C THR A 219 -4.27 9.57 12.19
N ILE A 220 -3.53 8.76 12.95
CA ILE A 220 -3.94 8.33 14.29
C ILE A 220 -2.87 8.75 15.27
N VAL A 221 -3.30 9.45 16.33
CA VAL A 221 -2.40 9.94 17.36
C VAL A 221 -2.82 9.36 18.69
N HIS A 222 -1.94 8.50 19.22
CA HIS A 222 -2.02 7.95 20.55
C HIS A 222 -0.90 8.60 21.37
N ASN A 223 -1.22 9.11 22.58
CA ASN A 223 -0.29 9.56 23.63
C ASN A 223 0.99 10.28 23.13
N PHE A 224 1.05 11.60 23.30
CA PHE A 224 2.14 12.50 22.88
C PHE A 224 3.57 11.92 22.96
N PRO A 225 4.22 11.63 21.82
CA PRO A 225 5.65 11.82 21.68
C PRO A 225 5.94 13.27 21.24
N PRO A 226 7.12 13.84 21.55
CA PRO A 226 7.42 15.25 21.33
C PRO A 226 7.32 15.69 19.86
N LEU A 227 6.71 16.87 19.70
CA LEU A 227 6.35 17.69 18.51
C LEU A 227 7.34 17.68 17.33
N ILE A 228 8.61 17.43 17.59
CA ILE A 228 9.72 17.63 16.65
C ILE A 228 9.66 16.65 15.46
N ARG A 229 8.96 15.50 15.59
CA ARG A 229 9.04 14.42 14.60
C ARG A 229 8.01 14.49 13.47
N LEU A 230 6.87 15.16 13.69
CA LEU A 230 5.80 15.24 12.67
C LEU A 230 6.20 16.13 11.50
N ARG A 231 6.81 17.28 11.79
CA ARG A 231 7.26 18.24 10.77
C ARG A 231 8.27 17.62 9.79
N GLY A 232 9.12 16.71 10.27
CA GLY A 232 10.02 15.94 9.41
C GLY A 232 9.33 14.85 8.59
N SER A 233 8.19 14.31 9.06
CA SER A 233 7.47 13.22 8.38
C SER A 233 6.54 13.71 7.26
N LEU A 234 6.00 14.92 7.40
CA LEU A 234 5.18 15.60 6.41
C LEU A 234 5.99 16.66 5.66
N ASP A 235 7.32 16.55 5.66
CA ASP A 235 8.14 17.38 4.80
C ASP A 235 7.63 17.23 3.36
N SER A 236 7.33 18.37 2.74
CA SER A 236 6.88 18.48 1.36
C SER A 236 7.83 17.83 0.35
N SER A 237 9.09 17.62 0.72
CA SER A 237 10.07 16.85 -0.06
C SER A 237 9.73 15.35 -0.11
N ILE A 238 9.00 14.84 0.89
CA ILE A 238 8.67 13.42 1.07
C ILE A 238 7.24 13.11 0.63
N ILE A 239 6.28 13.95 1.01
CA ILE A 239 4.86 13.77 0.69
C ILE A 239 4.39 14.96 -0.15
N PRO A 240 3.97 14.76 -1.41
CA PRO A 240 3.47 15.84 -2.24
C PRO A 240 2.07 16.26 -1.77
N ILE A 241 2.02 17.24 -0.88
CA ILE A 241 0.81 17.70 -0.19
C ILE A 241 -0.33 18.08 -1.17
N ARG A 242 0.01 18.61 -2.35
CA ARG A 242 -0.98 18.96 -3.39
C ARG A 242 -1.80 17.77 -3.89
N ARG A 243 -1.28 16.54 -3.79
CA ARG A 243 -1.97 15.31 -4.20
C ARG A 243 -2.91 14.76 -3.12
N ILE A 244 -2.90 15.32 -1.91
CA ILE A 244 -3.77 14.87 -0.81
C ILE A 244 -5.19 15.34 -1.10
N GLN A 245 -6.09 14.37 -1.32
CA GLN A 245 -7.50 14.64 -1.60
C GLN A 245 -8.40 14.39 -0.40
N THR A 246 -7.98 13.54 0.53
CA THR A 246 -8.76 13.26 1.74
C THR A 246 -7.86 13.23 2.97
N ILE A 247 -8.33 13.81 4.07
CA ILE A 247 -7.66 13.78 5.37
C ILE A 247 -8.60 13.17 6.41
N ASN A 248 -8.16 12.11 7.08
CA ASN A 248 -8.90 11.51 8.19
C ASN A 248 -8.00 11.55 9.43
N ILE A 249 -8.42 12.24 10.49
CA ILE A 249 -7.66 12.40 11.72
C ILE A 249 -8.45 11.79 12.85
N SER A 250 -7.84 10.86 13.59
CA SER A 250 -8.37 10.31 14.83
C SER A 250 -7.42 10.60 15.97
N SER A 251 -7.88 11.33 16.97
CA SER A 251 -7.16 11.61 18.22
C SER A 251 -7.71 10.74 19.35
N CYS A 252 -6.84 10.17 20.17
CA CYS A 252 -7.23 9.49 21.42
C CYS A 252 -6.78 10.24 22.68
N SER A 253 -6.24 11.47 22.54
CA SER A 253 -5.69 12.23 23.67
C SER A 253 -6.58 13.38 24.12
N TYR A 254 -6.44 13.71 25.41
CA TYR A 254 -6.86 14.97 26.05
C TYR A 254 -6.35 16.21 25.28
N PRO A 255 -7.00 17.37 25.44
CA PRO A 255 -7.00 18.49 24.47
C PRO A 255 -5.65 19.20 24.27
N ASP A 256 -4.74 19.12 25.25
CA ASP A 256 -3.51 19.91 25.23
C ASP A 256 -2.56 19.45 24.12
N GLY A 257 -2.71 20.05 22.94
CA GLY A 257 -1.90 19.79 21.74
C GLY A 257 -2.50 18.81 20.72
N SER A 258 -3.84 18.79 20.60
CA SER A 258 -4.61 17.84 19.78
C SER A 258 -3.91 17.36 18.48
N ALA A 259 -4.09 16.08 18.16
CA ALA A 259 -3.67 15.47 16.89
C ALA A 259 -4.04 16.32 15.67
N ILE A 260 -5.22 16.94 15.75
CA ILE A 260 -5.79 17.79 14.71
C ILE A 260 -4.89 19.01 14.53
N LYS A 261 -4.57 19.73 15.62
CA LYS A 261 -3.64 20.86 15.59
C LYS A 261 -2.30 20.48 14.95
N GLN A 262 -1.76 19.31 15.28
CA GLN A 262 -0.48 18.86 14.72
C GLN A 262 -0.51 18.57 13.23
N VAL A 263 -1.57 17.91 12.77
CA VAL A 263 -1.74 17.67 11.34
C VAL A 263 -1.92 19.00 10.62
N MET A 264 -2.71 19.94 11.16
CA MET A 264 -2.87 21.27 10.57
C MET A 264 -1.56 22.07 10.51
N LEU A 265 -0.73 21.98 11.56
CA LEU A 265 0.61 22.58 11.57
C LEU A 265 1.50 22.10 10.41
N ALA A 266 1.29 20.88 9.91
CA ALA A 266 2.05 20.36 8.77
C ALA A 266 1.57 20.89 7.41
N PHE A 267 0.35 21.43 7.34
CA PHE A 267 -0.13 22.13 6.16
C PHE A 267 0.24 23.63 6.18
N LEU A 268 0.62 24.18 7.33
CA LEU A 268 1.10 25.56 7.41
C LEU A 268 2.28 25.81 6.48
N GLY A 269 2.25 26.95 5.80
CA GLY A 269 3.27 27.35 4.83
C GLY A 269 3.02 26.80 3.42
N HIS A 270 2.07 25.89 3.24
CA HIS A 270 1.58 25.51 1.92
C HIS A 270 0.48 26.47 1.46
N ASN A 271 0.47 26.78 0.17
CA ASN A 271 -0.60 27.57 -0.43
C ASN A 271 -1.89 26.72 -0.45
N VAL A 272 -2.85 27.07 0.41
CA VAL A 272 -4.14 26.38 0.57
C VAL A 272 -4.85 26.24 -0.78
N SER A 273 -4.83 27.30 -1.61
CA SER A 273 -5.45 27.31 -2.93
C SER A 273 -4.86 26.30 -3.92
N SER A 274 -3.68 25.73 -3.61
CA SER A 274 -3.05 24.67 -4.42
C SER A 274 -3.35 23.25 -3.95
N LEU A 275 -4.12 23.09 -2.87
CA LEU A 275 -4.53 21.79 -2.34
C LEU A 275 -5.69 21.24 -3.17
N GLU A 276 -5.61 19.97 -3.58
CA GLU A 276 -6.73 19.24 -4.18
C GLU A 276 -7.64 18.59 -3.12
N LEU A 277 -7.61 19.11 -1.89
CA LEU A 277 -8.33 18.53 -0.77
C LEU A 277 -9.84 18.66 -0.98
N ARG A 278 -10.56 17.54 -0.88
CA ARG A 278 -12.01 17.44 -1.10
C ARG A 278 -12.76 16.98 0.14
N GLU A 279 -12.11 16.16 0.97
CA GLU A 279 -12.75 15.55 2.13
C GLU A 279 -11.88 15.67 3.38
N MET A 280 -12.50 16.03 4.49
CA MET A 280 -11.86 15.97 5.80
C MET A 280 -12.77 15.32 6.83
N SER A 281 -12.22 14.39 7.60
CA SER A 281 -12.86 13.79 8.77
C SER A 281 -12.02 14.02 10.01
N LEU A 282 -12.61 14.62 11.04
CA LEU A 282 -12.01 14.84 12.34
C LEU A 282 -12.73 13.96 13.37
N HIS A 283 -11.99 13.15 14.11
CA HIS A 283 -12.54 12.33 15.16
C HIS A 283 -11.69 12.46 16.42
N GLN A 284 -12.30 12.89 17.51
CA GLN A 284 -11.71 12.83 18.83
C GLN A 284 -12.43 11.72 19.59
N MET A 285 -11.68 10.66 19.89
CA MET A 285 -12.13 9.61 20.79
C MET A 285 -12.05 10.20 22.18
N ASP A 286 -13.21 10.41 22.75
CA ASP A 286 -13.35 10.73 24.15
C ASP A 286 -14.10 9.57 24.82
N ASP A 287 -13.39 8.93 25.75
CA ASP A 287 -13.85 7.77 26.51
C ASP A 287 -14.37 8.19 27.90
N GLY A 288 -14.38 9.48 28.25
CA GLY A 288 -14.51 9.88 29.66
C GLY A 288 -15.22 11.19 29.98
N LEU A 289 -15.80 11.93 29.03
CA LEU A 289 -16.63 13.07 29.41
C LEU A 289 -17.97 12.59 29.96
N ASP A 290 -18.26 13.00 31.20
CA ASP A 290 -19.61 13.02 31.76
C ASP A 290 -20.49 13.86 30.83
N ASP A 291 -21.70 13.38 30.53
CA ASP A 291 -22.65 14.01 29.58
C ASP A 291 -23.03 15.46 29.97
N ASP A 292 -22.74 15.88 31.21
CA ASP A 292 -23.10 17.21 31.75
C ASP A 292 -21.99 18.26 31.62
N TRP A 293 -20.83 17.92 31.04
CA TRP A 293 -19.70 18.83 31.03
C TRP A 293 -19.73 19.85 29.88
N ILE A 294 -19.72 21.14 30.24
CA ILE A 294 -19.57 22.26 29.30
C ILE A 294 -18.07 22.45 29.04
N PRO A 295 -17.60 22.29 27.80
CA PRO A 295 -16.18 22.49 27.47
C PRO A 295 -15.78 23.94 27.77
N ASP A 296 -14.76 24.11 28.62
CA ASP A 296 -14.08 25.39 28.76
C ASP A 296 -13.23 25.67 27.50
N ASN A 297 -12.79 26.92 27.30
CA ASN A 297 -12.02 27.31 26.10
C ASN A 297 -10.72 26.47 25.89
N PHE A 298 -10.23 25.81 26.93
CA PHE A 298 -9.05 24.94 26.90
C PHE A 298 -9.21 23.65 26.08
N PHE A 299 -10.42 23.32 25.63
CA PHE A 299 -10.70 22.06 24.95
C PHE A 299 -10.84 22.15 23.42
N LEU A 300 -10.60 23.34 22.86
CA LEU A 300 -10.66 23.54 21.42
C LEU A 300 -9.60 22.70 20.70
N ALA A 301 -10.02 22.00 19.64
CA ALA A 301 -9.10 21.20 18.83
C ALA A 301 -8.01 22.07 18.18
N ILE A 302 -8.30 23.35 17.90
CA ILE A 302 -7.38 24.34 17.35
C ILE A 302 -7.59 25.65 18.12
N ASP A 303 -6.49 26.20 18.60
CA ASP A 303 -6.44 27.44 19.38
C ASP A 303 -6.78 28.66 18.51
N GLU A 304 -7.69 29.52 19.00
CA GLU A 304 -8.27 30.67 18.29
C GLU A 304 -7.21 31.69 17.88
N ASP A 305 -6.29 32.00 18.79
CA ASP A 305 -5.25 33.01 18.55
C ASP A 305 -4.10 32.48 17.69
N SER A 306 -4.19 31.21 17.26
CA SER A 306 -3.12 30.58 16.49
C SER A 306 -3.31 30.83 14.98
N PRO A 307 -2.22 31.05 14.22
CA PRO A 307 -2.27 31.13 12.76
C PRO A 307 -2.82 29.85 12.11
N ASN A 308 -2.85 28.73 12.85
CA ASN A 308 -3.50 27.50 12.40
C ASN A 308 -5.00 27.65 12.22
N TRP A 309 -5.66 28.49 13.02
CA TRP A 309 -7.10 28.65 12.96
C TRP A 309 -7.53 29.30 11.65
N ALA A 310 -6.93 30.43 11.29
CA ALA A 310 -7.18 31.08 10.00
C ALA A 310 -6.90 30.14 8.82
N HIS A 311 -5.79 29.39 8.88
CA HIS A 311 -5.44 28.42 7.84
C HIS A 311 -6.45 27.26 7.75
N PHE A 312 -6.93 26.77 8.89
CA PHE A 312 -7.95 25.74 8.98
C PHE A 312 -9.29 26.20 8.40
N LEU A 313 -9.70 27.44 8.68
CA LEU A 313 -10.91 28.04 8.08
C LEU A 313 -10.80 28.11 6.54
N GLU A 314 -9.63 28.47 6.02
CA GLU A 314 -9.39 28.43 4.56
C GLU A 314 -9.44 27.01 4.00
N ILE A 315 -8.93 26.02 4.72
CA ILE A 315 -9.06 24.61 4.33
C ILE A 315 -10.52 24.17 4.29
N ILE A 316 -11.33 24.53 5.29
CA ILE A 316 -12.76 24.17 5.32
C ILE A 316 -13.48 24.65 4.06
N LYS A 317 -13.18 25.86 3.57
CA LYS A 317 -13.77 26.42 2.35
C LYS A 317 -13.45 25.60 1.09
N LEU A 318 -12.42 24.74 1.10
CA LEU A 318 -12.11 23.88 -0.03
C LEU A 318 -12.92 22.58 -0.05
N LEU A 319 -13.49 22.19 1.09
CA LEU A 319 -14.05 20.85 1.27
C LEU A 319 -15.40 20.71 0.58
N SER A 320 -15.55 19.59 -0.11
CA SER A 320 -16.85 19.09 -0.54
C SER A 320 -17.51 18.21 0.52
N VAL A 321 -16.72 17.61 1.41
CA VAL A 321 -17.23 16.79 2.50
C VAL A 321 -16.48 17.11 3.78
N PHE A 322 -17.23 17.44 4.83
CA PHE A 322 -16.69 17.67 6.15
C PHE A 322 -17.41 16.82 7.19
N ARG A 323 -16.63 16.04 7.95
CA ARG A 323 -17.15 15.16 8.99
C ARG A 323 -16.41 15.46 10.27
N VAL A 324 -17.13 15.65 11.36
CA VAL A 324 -16.53 15.85 12.67
C VAL A 324 -17.25 14.99 13.71
N SER A 325 -16.47 14.41 14.63
CA SER A 325 -17.03 13.74 15.78
C SER A 325 -16.19 13.91 17.03
N GLY A 326 -16.78 14.44 18.11
CA GLY A 326 -16.12 14.63 19.41
C GLY A 326 -15.11 15.77 19.47
N ALA A 327 -14.79 16.41 18.33
CA ALA A 327 -13.79 17.47 18.28
C ALA A 327 -14.47 18.83 18.39
N GLU A 328 -14.07 19.60 19.41
CA GLU A 328 -14.64 20.93 19.64
C GLU A 328 -13.98 22.00 18.77
N LEU A 329 -14.82 22.79 18.11
CA LEU A 329 -14.45 23.84 17.18
C LEU A 329 -15.22 25.12 17.51
N ARG A 330 -14.66 26.28 17.14
CA ARG A 330 -15.36 27.57 17.17
C ARG A 330 -16.34 27.67 15.99
N TRP A 331 -17.48 27.00 16.12
CA TRP A 331 -18.53 26.93 15.09
C TRP A 331 -19.09 28.30 14.71
N ASP A 332 -19.02 29.28 15.62
CA ASP A 332 -19.36 30.69 15.39
C ASP A 332 -18.42 31.39 14.40
N GLN A 333 -17.28 30.80 14.03
CA GLN A 333 -16.35 31.36 13.05
C GLN A 333 -16.21 30.50 11.79
N VAL A 334 -16.70 29.26 11.83
CA VAL A 334 -16.70 28.38 10.66
C VAL A 334 -17.66 28.94 9.60
N ALA A 335 -17.15 29.08 8.38
CA ALA A 335 -17.91 29.41 7.19
C ALA A 335 -17.65 28.34 6.13
N PHE A 336 -18.73 27.81 5.56
CA PHE A 336 -18.66 26.82 4.49
C PHE A 336 -18.76 27.51 3.14
N SER A 337 -18.09 26.94 2.13
CA SER A 337 -18.29 27.34 0.75
C SER A 337 -19.51 26.64 0.15
N ASP A 338 -19.91 27.09 -1.03
CA ASP A 338 -20.88 26.46 -1.92
C ASP A 338 -20.50 25.02 -2.32
N ARG A 339 -19.21 24.66 -2.22
CA ARG A 339 -18.74 23.31 -2.57
C ARG A 339 -19.18 22.21 -1.62
N LEU A 340 -19.58 22.54 -0.39
CA LEU A 340 -19.86 21.56 0.65
C LEU A 340 -21.16 20.80 0.35
N VAL A 341 -21.04 19.55 -0.10
CA VAL A 341 -22.17 18.67 -0.41
C VAL A 341 -22.56 17.75 0.75
N GLU A 342 -21.65 17.51 1.70
CA GLU A 342 -21.92 16.67 2.86
C GLU A 342 -21.30 17.27 4.12
N LEU A 343 -22.14 17.52 5.12
CA LEU A 343 -21.73 17.85 6.48
C LEU A 343 -22.24 16.78 7.45
N ARG A 344 -21.33 16.21 8.23
CA ARG A 344 -21.69 15.28 9.30
C ARG A 344 -21.14 15.74 10.64
N LEU A 345 -22.04 16.00 11.57
CA LEU A 345 -21.73 16.38 12.95
C LEU A 345 -22.17 15.27 13.89
N GLN A 346 -21.34 14.91 14.87
CA GLN A 346 -21.67 13.87 15.85
C GLN A 346 -20.93 14.12 17.17
N ARG A 347 -21.62 14.16 18.31
CA ARG A 347 -20.98 14.51 19.61
C ARG A 347 -20.19 15.83 19.49
N VAL A 348 -20.85 16.90 19.06
CA VAL A 348 -20.24 18.24 18.97
C VAL A 348 -21.01 19.18 19.89
N VAL A 349 -20.32 20.12 20.53
CA VAL A 349 -20.96 21.18 21.32
C VAL A 349 -21.04 22.45 20.49
N LEU A 350 -22.27 22.89 20.19
CA LEU A 350 -22.54 24.11 19.40
C LEU A 350 -22.76 25.36 20.28
N GLY A 351 -22.50 25.24 21.59
CA GLY A 351 -22.80 26.27 22.59
C GLY A 351 -24.26 26.30 23.01
N HIS A 352 -24.73 27.45 23.50
CA HIS A 352 -26.13 27.68 23.85
C HIS A 352 -27.05 27.72 22.60
N ASP A 353 -28.36 27.77 22.81
CA ASP A 353 -29.37 27.80 21.74
C ASP A 353 -29.12 28.90 20.69
N SER A 354 -28.56 30.05 21.09
CA SER A 354 -28.15 31.11 20.17
C SER A 354 -27.03 30.67 19.22
N GLY A 355 -26.03 29.94 19.71
CA GLY A 355 -24.93 29.40 18.91
C GLY A 355 -25.41 28.37 17.89
N LEU A 356 -26.33 27.48 18.30
CA LEU A 356 -27.00 26.55 17.38
C LEU A 356 -27.80 27.29 16.30
N ALA A 357 -28.60 28.29 16.69
CA ALA A 357 -29.40 29.06 15.75
C ALA A 357 -28.53 29.81 14.73
N ASP A 358 -27.43 30.41 15.17
CA ASP A 358 -26.48 31.10 14.31
C ASP A 358 -25.76 30.15 13.37
N PHE A 359 -25.36 28.97 13.87
CA PHE A 359 -24.77 27.91 13.06
C PHE A 359 -25.72 27.43 11.95
N LEU A 360 -26.98 27.13 12.29
CA LEU A 360 -27.99 26.71 11.32
C LEU A 360 -28.27 27.79 10.27
N ARG A 361 -28.32 29.07 10.67
CA ARG A 361 -28.51 30.19 9.75
C ARG A 361 -27.39 30.27 8.71
N LYS A 362 -26.13 30.09 9.14
CA LYS A 362 -24.98 30.06 8.23
C LYS A 362 -25.04 28.88 7.27
N LEU A 363 -25.38 27.69 7.77
CA LEU A 363 -25.51 26.48 6.96
C LEU A 363 -26.59 26.63 5.88
N VAL A 364 -27.75 27.20 6.24
CA VAL A 364 -28.82 27.51 5.29
C VAL A 364 -28.34 28.54 4.26
N SER A 365 -27.61 29.57 4.67
CA SER A 365 -27.09 30.58 3.74
C SER A 365 -26.06 30.04 2.74
N SER A 366 -25.26 29.05 3.13
CA SER A 366 -24.30 28.41 2.22
C SER A 366 -24.98 27.44 1.24
N LEU A 367 -26.09 26.80 1.64
CA LEU A 367 -26.84 25.86 0.81
C LEU A 367 -27.82 26.53 -0.15
N LEU A 368 -28.35 27.70 0.20
CA LEU A 368 -29.32 28.42 -0.63
C LEU A 368 -28.72 29.16 -1.83
N CYS A 369 -27.39 29.29 -1.92
CA CYS A 369 -26.74 29.88 -3.10
C CYS A 369 -26.75 28.96 -4.34
N GLU A 370 -27.26 27.73 -4.24
CA GLU A 370 -27.30 26.74 -5.34
C GLU A 370 -28.71 26.49 -5.94
N ILE A 371 -29.75 27.24 -5.54
CA ILE A 371 -31.11 27.16 -6.11
C ILE A 371 -31.45 28.48 -6.80
#